data_AF-A0A6N7BAS9-F1
#
_entry.id   AF-A0A6N7BAS9-F1
#
_cell.length_a   1.000
_cell.length_b   1.000
_cell.length_c   1.000
_cell.angle_alpha   90.00
_cell.angle_beta   90.00
_cell.angle_gamma   90.00
#
_symmetry.space_group_name_H-M   'P 1'
#
loop_
_entity.id
_entity.type
_entity.pdbx_description
1 polymer ?
#
loop_
_entity_poly.entity_id
_entity_poly.type
_entity_poly.pdbx_seq_one_letter_code
_entity_poly.pdbx_strand_id
1 'polypeptide(L)'
;MDGLLYDRKVFEIEDLKTIEVVLPTRYPTRDILHVTLKHKSSGEIIHFFVNHWPSRRGGKEKSDVNREAAAKYLRIELNDLFEQEPNANVVLLGDFNDEPMDKSVTRMLKADDFSCGEGHESNSLLNLAYKKAENEEGSYLYAKNWDMIDQIIISSALNDGKKLEYECDSYEVVKPKFMIIESGSRAGGALPTYMGSKYIGGYSDHFPVGARFYFKTEKN
;
A
#
# COMPACT_ATOMS: atom_id res chain seq x y z
N MET A 1 14.68 3.57 4.64
CA MET A 1 14.46 4.68 3.70
C MET A 1 13.54 4.13 2.64
N ASP A 2 12.39 4.77 2.49
CA ASP A 2 11.42 4.44 1.45
C ASP A 2 11.63 5.39 0.26
N GLY A 3 11.10 5.02 -0.91
CA GLY A 3 11.29 5.80 -2.12
C GLY A 3 10.16 5.61 -3.10
N LEU A 4 9.90 6.67 -3.89
CA LEU A 4 8.93 6.65 -4.98
C LEU A 4 9.67 6.87 -6.31
N LEU A 5 9.44 5.96 -7.26
CA LEU A 5 9.92 6.07 -8.64
C LEU A 5 8.75 6.47 -9.54
N TYR A 6 8.95 7.44 -10.42
CA TYR A 6 7.92 7.94 -11.31
C TYR A 6 8.51 8.41 -12.66
N ASP A 7 7.71 8.42 -13.72
CA ASP A 7 8.14 8.95 -15.02
C ASP A 7 8.01 10.48 -15.05
N ARG A 8 9.15 11.18 -15.11
CA ARG A 8 9.22 12.65 -15.19
C ARG A 8 8.63 13.23 -16.48
N LYS A 9 8.40 12.41 -17.52
CA LYS A 9 7.66 12.84 -18.72
C LYS A 9 6.17 12.96 -18.45
N VAL A 10 5.65 12.20 -17.49
CA VAL A 10 4.22 12.09 -17.16
C VAL A 10 3.84 12.96 -15.96
N PHE A 11 4.70 13.01 -14.93
CA PHE A 11 4.43 13.73 -13.69
C PHE A 11 5.49 14.80 -13.36
N GLU A 12 5.07 15.80 -12.61
CA GLU A 12 5.93 16.75 -11.88
C GLU A 12 5.75 16.56 -10.36
N ILE A 13 6.82 16.80 -9.58
CA ILE A 13 6.73 16.82 -8.12
C ILE A 13 6.28 18.22 -7.71
N GLU A 14 5.21 18.28 -6.94
CA GLU A 14 4.74 19.53 -6.31
C GLU A 14 5.29 19.66 -4.88
N ASP A 15 5.29 18.56 -4.12
CA ASP A 15 5.77 18.56 -2.73
C ASP A 15 6.34 17.19 -2.32
N LEU A 16 7.21 17.20 -1.31
CA LEU A 16 7.87 16.04 -0.73
C LEU A 16 8.10 16.26 0.77
N LYS A 17 7.46 15.46 1.61
CA LYS A 17 7.70 15.47 3.06
C LYS A 17 7.79 14.05 3.65
N THR A 18 8.40 13.97 4.82
CA THR A 18 8.45 12.75 5.64
C THR A 18 7.65 12.95 6.91
N ILE A 19 6.85 11.96 7.27
CA ILE A 19 6.05 11.95 8.50
C ILE A 19 6.76 11.04 9.50
N GLU A 20 7.30 11.64 10.56
CA GLU A 20 7.97 10.90 11.62
C GLU A 20 6.95 10.06 12.40
N VAL A 21 7.24 8.76 12.52
CA VAL A 21 6.42 7.84 13.31
C VAL A 21 7.14 7.54 14.63
N VAL A 22 6.59 8.04 15.74
CA VAL A 22 7.14 7.73 17.06
C VAL A 22 6.38 6.56 17.68
N LEU A 23 7.05 5.41 17.79
CA LEU A 23 6.45 4.21 18.35
C LEU A 23 6.29 4.30 19.88
N PRO A 24 5.20 3.76 20.46
CA PRO A 24 5.02 3.67 21.91
C PRO A 24 6.17 2.93 22.62
N THR A 25 6.73 1.93 21.94
CA THR A 25 7.86 1.14 22.42
C THR A 25 9.21 1.83 22.28
N ARG A 26 9.26 3.01 21.64
CA ARG A 26 10.48 3.76 21.30
C ARG A 26 11.50 3.00 20.44
N TYR A 27 11.10 1.85 19.87
CA TYR A 27 11.93 1.18 18.88
C TYR A 27 12.06 2.06 17.63
N PRO A 28 13.22 2.06 16.96
CA PRO A 28 13.37 2.73 15.68
C PRO A 28 12.39 2.17 14.66
N THR A 29 11.75 3.06 13.90
CA THR A 29 10.89 2.73 12.77
C THR A 29 11.21 3.65 11.60
N ARG A 30 10.67 3.31 10.43
CA ARG A 30 10.74 4.16 9.25
C ARG A 30 9.66 5.24 9.34
N ASP A 31 10.00 6.40 8.79
CA ASP A 31 9.04 7.47 8.50
C ASP A 31 8.15 7.07 7.33
N ILE A 32 6.98 7.70 7.22
CA ILE A 32 6.12 7.58 6.04
C ILE A 32 6.54 8.67 5.05
N LEU A 33 6.76 8.30 3.79
CA LEU A 33 7.09 9.25 2.73
C LEU A 33 5.80 9.74 2.07
N HIS A 34 5.54 11.05 2.11
CA HIS A 34 4.46 11.69 1.39
C HIS A 34 5.00 12.46 0.18
N VAL A 35 4.54 12.09 -1.00
CA VAL A 35 4.90 12.74 -2.26
C VAL A 35 3.64 13.24 -2.96
N THR A 36 3.63 14.50 -3.32
CA THR A 36 2.55 15.08 -4.13
C THR A 36 3.03 15.17 -5.58
N LEU A 37 2.39 14.41 -6.45
CA LEU A 37 2.67 14.42 -7.88
C LEU A 37 1.52 15.06 -8.65
N LYS A 38 1.84 15.88 -9.64
CA LYS A 38 0.88 16.44 -10.58
C LYS A 38 1.03 15.79 -11.94
N HIS A 39 -0.08 15.31 -12.48
CA HIS A 39 -0.11 14.77 -13.83
C HIS A 39 -0.05 15.90 -14.85
N LYS A 40 0.99 15.91 -15.68
CA LYS A 40 1.29 17.06 -16.56
C LYS A 40 0.20 17.34 -17.59
N SER A 41 -0.50 16.31 -18.08
CA SER A 41 -1.49 16.48 -19.14
C SER A 41 -2.88 16.86 -18.61
N SER A 42 -3.31 16.31 -17.47
CA SER A 42 -4.65 16.60 -16.92
C SER A 42 -4.63 17.68 -15.85
N GLY A 43 -3.46 17.98 -15.27
CA GLY A 43 -3.32 18.87 -14.12
C GLY A 43 -3.76 18.26 -12.79
N GLU A 44 -4.22 17.00 -12.76
CA GLU A 44 -4.68 16.34 -11.54
C GLU A 44 -3.53 16.13 -10.55
N ILE A 45 -3.79 16.43 -9.28
CA ILE A 45 -2.90 16.19 -8.15
C ILE A 45 -3.18 14.80 -7.58
N ILE A 46 -2.11 14.07 -7.23
CA ILE A 46 -2.17 12.76 -6.59
C ILE A 46 -1.18 12.75 -5.42
N HIS A 47 -1.68 12.39 -4.24
CA HIS A 47 -0.86 12.20 -3.05
C HIS A 47 -0.50 10.74 -2.87
N PHE A 48 0.79 10.45 -2.86
CA PHE A 48 1.32 9.13 -2.59
C PHE A 48 1.87 9.07 -1.16
N PHE A 49 1.40 8.12 -0.36
CA PHE A 49 1.96 7.80 0.94
C PHE A 49 2.64 6.43 0.86
N VAL A 50 3.98 6.42 0.87
CA VAL A 50 4.77 5.19 0.84
C VAL A 50 5.03 4.72 2.27
N ASN A 51 4.59 3.51 2.56
CA ASN A 51 4.54 2.94 3.90
C ASN A 51 5.48 1.74 4.04
N HIS A 52 6.17 1.67 5.18
CA HIS A 52 6.86 0.46 5.63
C HIS A 52 6.72 0.36 7.15
N TRP A 53 5.60 -0.22 7.60
CA TRP A 53 5.23 -0.26 9.01
C TRP A 53 6.09 -1.25 9.81
N PRO A 54 6.12 -1.13 11.15
CA PRO A 54 6.91 -2.01 12.00
C PRO A 54 6.56 -3.50 11.83
N SER A 55 7.59 -4.33 11.57
CA SER A 55 7.41 -5.78 11.41
C SER A 55 6.70 -6.47 12.58
N ARG A 56 6.15 -7.66 12.33
CA ARG A 56 5.51 -8.54 13.33
C ARG A 56 6.50 -9.20 14.32
N ARG A 57 7.68 -8.59 14.57
CA ARG A 57 8.76 -9.17 15.38
C ARG A 57 8.35 -9.39 16.83
N GLY A 58 8.63 -10.59 17.35
CA GLY A 58 8.21 -11.00 18.70
C GLY A 58 6.78 -11.56 18.77
N GLY A 59 6.10 -11.67 17.64
CA GLY A 59 4.72 -12.12 17.51
C GLY A 59 3.78 -10.95 17.21
N LYS A 60 2.74 -11.23 16.43
CA LYS A 60 1.72 -10.25 16.00
C LYS A 60 1.16 -9.47 17.19
N GLU A 61 0.52 -10.15 18.14
CA GLU A 61 -0.09 -9.54 19.33
C GLU A 61 0.84 -8.60 20.12
N LYS A 62 2.11 -8.95 20.30
CA LYS A 62 3.08 -8.11 21.03
C LYS A 62 3.52 -6.88 20.24
N SER A 63 3.48 -6.95 18.91
CA SER A 63 3.96 -5.91 18.00
C SER A 63 2.83 -5.03 17.43
N ASP A 64 1.57 -5.45 17.54
CA ASP A 64 0.39 -4.74 17.03
C ASP A 64 0.37 -3.26 17.42
N VAL A 65 0.70 -2.94 18.68
CA VAL A 65 0.70 -1.56 19.20
C VAL A 65 1.58 -0.61 18.36
N ASN A 66 2.63 -1.11 17.73
CA ASN A 66 3.53 -0.30 16.89
C ASN A 66 2.91 -0.04 15.51
N ARG A 67 2.22 -1.01 14.92
CA ARG A 67 1.52 -0.83 13.64
C ARG A 67 0.25 0.00 13.80
N GLU A 68 -0.47 -0.17 14.91
CA GLU A 68 -1.56 0.71 15.30
C GLU A 68 -1.09 2.17 15.46
N ALA A 69 0.11 2.39 15.99
CA ALA A 69 0.69 3.74 16.07
C ALA A 69 1.00 4.31 14.68
N ALA A 70 1.67 3.55 13.81
CA ALA A 70 1.95 3.97 12.43
C ALA A 70 0.67 4.31 11.67
N ALA A 71 -0.36 3.46 11.78
CA ALA A 71 -1.68 3.69 11.20
C ALA A 71 -2.35 4.98 11.72
N LYS A 72 -2.23 5.28 13.02
CA LYS A 72 -2.77 6.52 13.61
C LYS A 72 -2.07 7.76 13.08
N TYR A 73 -0.74 7.75 12.98
CA TYR A 73 0.01 8.86 12.39
C TYR A 73 -0.41 9.10 10.95
N LEU A 74 -0.50 8.04 10.13
CA LEU A 74 -1.01 8.16 8.76
C LEU A 74 -2.43 8.71 8.72
N ARG A 75 -3.32 8.24 9.61
CA ARG A 75 -4.70 8.70 9.63
C ARG A 75 -4.84 10.18 10.00
N ILE A 76 -4.00 10.69 10.91
CA ILE A 76 -3.98 12.11 11.27
C ILE A 76 -3.62 12.95 10.03
N GLU A 77 -2.55 12.60 9.34
CA GLU A 77 -2.12 13.30 8.12
C GLU A 77 -3.18 13.27 7.01
N LEU A 78 -3.89 12.14 6.86
CA LEU A 78 -4.99 12.02 5.90
C LEU A 78 -6.20 12.85 6.29
N ASN A 79 -6.56 12.93 7.58
CA ASN A 79 -7.65 13.78 8.03
C ASN A 79 -7.33 15.26 7.75
N ASP A 80 -6.11 15.71 8.07
CA ASP A 80 -5.67 17.08 7.83
C ASP A 80 -5.67 17.40 6.33
N LEU A 81 -5.23 16.45 5.49
CA LEU A 81 -5.30 16.56 4.03
C LEU A 81 -6.75 16.68 3.55
N PHE A 82 -7.66 15.80 3.98
CA PHE A 82 -9.05 15.82 3.52
C PHE A 82 -9.87 17.00 4.03
N GLU A 83 -9.45 17.63 5.15
CA GLU A 83 -10.02 18.90 5.60
C GLU A 83 -9.63 20.06 4.67
N GLN A 84 -8.39 20.08 4.20
CA GLN A 84 -7.87 21.11 3.29
C GLN A 84 -8.29 20.89 1.83
N GLU A 85 -8.30 19.62 1.41
CA GLU A 85 -8.57 19.18 0.03
C GLU A 85 -9.64 18.07 0.03
N PRO A 86 -10.92 18.43 0.13
CA PRO A 86 -12.00 17.46 0.03
C PRO A 86 -11.97 16.71 -1.31
N ASN A 87 -12.08 15.38 -1.26
CA ASN A 87 -11.93 14.48 -2.41
C ASN A 87 -10.52 14.48 -3.05
N ALA A 88 -9.46 14.66 -2.26
CA ALA A 88 -8.10 14.47 -2.74
C ALA A 88 -7.88 13.06 -3.30
N ASN A 89 -7.16 12.95 -4.42
CA ASN A 89 -6.71 11.68 -4.97
C ASN A 89 -5.54 11.16 -4.13
N VAL A 90 -5.77 10.09 -3.36
CA VAL A 90 -4.77 9.54 -2.44
C VAL A 90 -4.49 8.09 -2.79
N VAL A 91 -3.21 7.73 -2.86
CA VAL A 91 -2.74 6.36 -2.98
C VAL A 91 -1.78 6.06 -1.83
N LEU A 92 -2.18 5.17 -0.93
CA LEU A 92 -1.31 4.58 0.09
C LEU A 92 -0.74 3.29 -0.50
N LEU A 93 0.57 3.11 -0.43
CA LEU A 93 1.22 1.91 -0.95
C LEU A 93 2.42 1.49 -0.11
N GLY A 94 2.73 0.20 -0.12
CA GLY A 94 3.94 -0.35 0.49
C GLY A 94 3.66 -1.53 1.42
N ASP A 95 4.63 -1.81 2.30
CA ASP A 95 4.56 -2.93 3.26
C ASP A 95 3.93 -2.44 4.58
N PHE A 96 2.68 -2.79 4.79
CA PHE A 96 1.93 -2.46 6.00
C PHE A 96 2.25 -3.41 7.17
N ASN A 97 2.97 -4.52 6.92
CA ASN A 97 3.23 -5.59 7.89
C ASN A 97 1.99 -6.11 8.65
N ASP A 98 0.80 -5.79 8.15
CA ASP A 98 -0.51 -6.24 8.58
C ASP A 98 -1.37 -6.50 7.35
N GLU A 99 -2.38 -7.32 7.50
CA GLU A 99 -3.28 -7.71 6.41
C GLU A 99 -4.48 -6.75 6.32
N PRO A 100 -5.23 -6.74 5.20
CA PRO A 100 -6.39 -5.86 5.03
C PRO A 100 -7.41 -5.94 6.17
N MET A 101 -7.56 -7.11 6.79
CA MET A 101 -8.52 -7.39 7.86
C MET A 101 -8.01 -7.04 9.27
N ASP A 102 -6.74 -6.63 9.41
CA ASP A 102 -6.15 -6.34 10.71
C ASP A 102 -6.62 -5.01 11.31
N LYS A 103 -6.54 -4.89 12.63
CA LYS A 103 -7.05 -3.72 13.38
C LYS A 103 -6.34 -2.42 13.00
N SER A 104 -5.04 -2.48 12.68
CA SER A 104 -4.28 -1.32 12.24
C SER A 104 -4.85 -0.74 10.94
N VAL A 105 -5.26 -1.60 9.99
CA VAL A 105 -5.86 -1.20 8.71
C VAL A 105 -7.34 -0.82 8.90
N THR A 106 -8.15 -1.70 9.47
CA THR A 106 -9.61 -1.53 9.55
C THR A 106 -10.06 -0.50 10.58
N ARG A 107 -9.39 -0.38 11.74
CA ARG A 107 -9.87 0.48 12.85
C ARG A 107 -9.04 1.75 13.04
N MET A 108 -7.72 1.65 12.88
CA MET A 108 -6.83 2.79 13.10
C MET A 108 -6.71 3.65 11.85
N LEU A 109 -6.36 3.03 10.71
CA LEU A 109 -6.35 3.71 9.42
C LEU A 109 -7.77 3.94 8.87
N LYS A 110 -8.73 3.07 9.24
CA LYS A 110 -10.11 3.08 8.73
C LYS A 110 -10.15 2.96 7.20
N ALA A 111 -9.40 1.98 6.70
CA ALA A 111 -9.54 1.54 5.32
C ALA A 111 -10.62 0.47 5.26
N ASP A 112 -11.63 0.72 4.45
CA ASP A 112 -12.75 -0.16 4.19
C ASP A 112 -12.33 -1.25 3.19
N ASP A 113 -13.07 -2.34 3.21
CA ASP A 113 -13.07 -3.31 2.13
C ASP A 113 -13.54 -2.67 0.83
N PHE A 114 -13.05 -3.19 -0.29
CA PHE A 114 -13.35 -2.64 -1.60
C PHE A 114 -13.85 -3.71 -2.55
N SER A 115 -15.02 -3.44 -3.13
CA SER A 115 -15.58 -4.14 -4.28
C SER A 115 -16.08 -3.14 -5.31
N CYS A 116 -15.84 -3.43 -6.59
CA CYS A 116 -16.27 -2.53 -7.65
C CYS A 116 -17.79 -2.43 -7.75
N GLY A 117 -18.28 -1.22 -8.05
CA GLY A 117 -19.71 -0.95 -8.20
C GLY A 117 -20.42 -0.63 -6.90
N GLU A 118 -19.72 -0.69 -5.76
CA GLU A 118 -20.24 -0.21 -4.48
C GLU A 118 -20.08 1.31 -4.37
N GLY A 119 -21.07 1.95 -3.72
CA GLY A 119 -20.99 3.36 -3.37
C GLY A 119 -20.20 3.53 -2.09
N HIS A 120 -19.28 4.49 -2.07
CA HIS A 120 -18.44 4.77 -0.91
C HIS A 120 -18.64 6.19 -0.40
N GLU A 121 -18.43 6.39 0.90
CA GLU A 121 -18.47 7.72 1.48
C GLU A 121 -17.34 8.59 0.92
N SER A 122 -17.57 9.91 0.82
CA SER A 122 -16.52 10.84 0.42
C SER A 122 -15.37 10.79 1.43
N ASN A 123 -14.14 10.85 0.93
CA ASN A 123 -12.90 10.75 1.72
C ASN A 123 -12.71 9.41 2.48
N SER A 124 -13.45 8.36 2.13
CA SER A 124 -13.15 7.02 2.62
C SER A 124 -11.88 6.45 1.95
N LEU A 125 -11.28 5.46 2.60
CA LEU A 125 -10.11 4.73 2.10
C LEU A 125 -10.54 3.33 1.72
N LEU A 126 -10.15 2.87 0.53
CA LEU A 126 -10.62 1.64 -0.09
C LEU A 126 -9.44 0.71 -0.34
N ASN A 127 -9.44 -0.46 0.29
CA ASN A 127 -8.32 -1.38 0.22
C ASN A 127 -8.42 -2.34 -0.98
N LEU A 128 -7.62 -2.09 -2.02
CA LEU A 128 -7.65 -2.89 -3.25
C LEU A 128 -7.16 -4.34 -3.04
N ALA A 129 -6.43 -4.59 -1.96
CA ALA A 129 -5.89 -5.91 -1.64
C ALA A 129 -6.89 -6.84 -0.94
N TYR A 130 -8.02 -6.28 -0.45
CA TYR A 130 -8.97 -7.00 0.42
C TYR A 130 -9.47 -8.31 -0.20
N LYS A 131 -10.02 -8.26 -1.42
CA LYS A 131 -10.56 -9.43 -2.12
C LYS A 131 -9.50 -10.51 -2.38
N LYS A 132 -8.24 -10.13 -2.59
CA LYS A 132 -7.14 -11.11 -2.76
C LYS A 132 -6.76 -11.75 -1.42
N ALA A 133 -6.67 -10.96 -0.36
CA ALA A 133 -6.42 -11.47 0.99
C ALA A 133 -7.52 -12.43 1.46
N GLU A 134 -8.79 -12.13 1.18
CA GLU A 134 -9.92 -13.01 1.49
C GLU A 134 -9.85 -14.36 0.77
N ASN A 135 -9.28 -14.38 -0.44
CA ASN A 135 -9.04 -15.60 -1.22
C ASN A 135 -7.73 -16.33 -0.84
N GLU A 136 -7.14 -16.02 0.32
CA GLU A 136 -5.88 -16.59 0.80
C GLU A 136 -4.69 -16.40 -0.16
N GLU A 137 -4.76 -15.37 -1.01
CA GLU A 137 -3.61 -14.89 -1.78
C GLU A 137 -2.75 -13.94 -0.92
N GLY A 138 -1.46 -13.83 -1.23
CA GLY A 138 -0.57 -12.89 -0.54
C GLY A 138 0.67 -12.56 -1.33
N SER A 139 1.33 -11.49 -0.89
CA SER A 139 2.61 -11.01 -1.41
C SER A 139 3.80 -11.68 -0.70
N TYR A 140 3.61 -12.16 0.54
CA TYR A 140 4.66 -12.71 1.39
C TYR A 140 4.29 -14.11 1.89
N LEU A 141 5.21 -15.07 1.78
CA LEU A 141 5.02 -16.46 2.25
C LEU A 141 5.75 -16.68 3.58
N TYR A 142 4.99 -16.78 4.67
CA TYR A 142 5.53 -16.99 6.01
C TYR A 142 4.92 -18.22 6.67
N ALA A 143 5.78 -19.13 7.15
CA ALA A 143 5.35 -20.35 7.83
C ALA A 143 4.27 -21.17 7.08
N LYS A 144 4.33 -21.18 5.75
CA LYS A 144 3.38 -21.81 4.80
C LYS A 144 2.01 -21.10 4.65
N ASN A 145 1.85 -19.93 5.24
CA ASN A 145 0.69 -19.08 5.04
C ASN A 145 1.07 -17.88 4.17
N TRP A 146 0.13 -17.46 3.33
CA TRP A 146 0.25 -16.24 2.55
C TRP A 146 -0.27 -15.08 3.38
N ASP A 147 0.58 -14.07 3.56
CA ASP A 147 0.18 -12.80 4.15
C ASP A 147 0.09 -11.74 3.04
N MET A 148 -0.99 -10.95 3.05
CA MET A 148 -1.17 -9.81 2.15
C MET A 148 -0.74 -8.50 2.83
N ILE A 149 0.56 -8.38 3.10
CA ILE A 149 1.13 -7.23 3.81
C ILE A 149 1.58 -6.09 2.88
N ASP A 150 1.81 -6.39 1.60
CA ASP A 150 2.05 -5.37 0.58
C ASP A 150 0.71 -4.96 -0.05
N GLN A 151 0.30 -3.71 0.16
CA GLN A 151 -1.05 -3.26 -0.16
C GLN A 151 -1.03 -1.97 -0.99
N ILE A 152 -2.11 -1.75 -1.72
CA ILE A 152 -2.46 -0.46 -2.34
C ILE A 152 -3.86 -0.09 -1.83
N ILE A 153 -3.97 1.04 -1.17
CA ILE A 153 -5.21 1.59 -0.61
C ILE A 153 -5.44 2.95 -1.25
N ILE A 154 -6.65 3.22 -1.74
CA ILE A 154 -6.95 4.45 -2.48
C ILE A 154 -8.02 5.27 -1.77
N SER A 155 -8.08 6.59 -1.96
CA SER A 155 -9.26 7.35 -1.56
C SER A 155 -10.44 7.07 -2.49
N SER A 156 -11.67 7.26 -1.99
CA SER A 156 -12.89 7.12 -2.80
C SER A 156 -12.95 8.07 -4.01
N ALA A 157 -12.18 9.15 -4.02
CA ALA A 157 -12.03 10.04 -5.18
C ALA A 157 -11.46 9.34 -6.42
N LEU A 158 -10.68 8.27 -6.23
CA LEU A 158 -10.14 7.44 -7.32
C LEU A 158 -11.12 6.36 -7.80
N ASN A 159 -12.38 6.39 -7.35
CA ASN A 159 -13.45 5.47 -7.76
C ASN A 159 -14.82 6.18 -7.75
N ASP A 160 -14.85 7.48 -8.06
CA ASP A 160 -16.09 8.28 -8.04
C ASP A 160 -16.70 8.48 -9.44
N GLY A 161 -16.05 7.93 -10.46
CA GLY A 161 -16.50 7.96 -11.84
C GLY A 161 -16.26 9.30 -12.55
N LYS A 162 -15.43 10.21 -12.04
CA LYS A 162 -15.24 11.54 -12.63
C LYS A 162 -14.00 11.64 -13.52
N LYS A 163 -12.81 11.60 -12.93
CA LYS A 163 -11.57 12.03 -13.60
C LYS A 163 -10.52 10.93 -13.63
N LEU A 164 -9.71 10.80 -12.57
CA LEU A 164 -8.73 9.74 -12.43
C LEU A 164 -9.38 8.59 -11.70
N GLU A 165 -9.45 7.44 -12.34
CA GLU A 165 -10.16 6.28 -11.83
C GLU A 165 -9.22 5.09 -11.70
N TYR A 166 -9.42 4.30 -10.65
CA TYR A 166 -8.92 2.95 -10.56
C TYR A 166 -9.60 2.08 -11.63
N GLU A 167 -8.79 1.31 -12.36
CA GLU A 167 -9.30 0.26 -13.25
C GLU A 167 -9.75 -0.91 -12.38
N CYS A 168 -11.07 -1.07 -12.26
CA CYS A 168 -11.68 -2.13 -11.47
C CYS A 168 -11.04 -3.51 -11.70
N ASP A 169 -10.86 -4.26 -10.61
CA ASP A 169 -10.25 -5.60 -10.57
C ASP A 169 -8.82 -5.67 -11.19
N SER A 170 -8.13 -4.54 -11.40
CA SER A 170 -6.74 -4.53 -11.90
C SER A 170 -5.67 -4.77 -10.84
N TYR A 171 -6.05 -4.80 -9.55
CA TYR A 171 -5.11 -5.10 -8.47
C TYR A 171 -4.57 -6.54 -8.58
N GLU A 172 -3.25 -6.68 -8.59
CA GLU A 172 -2.58 -7.97 -8.77
C GLU A 172 -1.37 -8.16 -7.86
N VAL A 173 -1.11 -9.41 -7.49
CA VAL A 173 0.19 -9.84 -6.97
C VAL A 173 1.01 -10.35 -8.16
N VAL A 174 2.07 -9.63 -8.51
CA VAL A 174 2.87 -9.89 -9.70
C VAL A 174 3.87 -11.02 -9.39
N LYS A 175 3.66 -12.19 -9.99
CA LYS A 175 4.47 -13.42 -9.74
C LYS A 175 5.26 -13.84 -10.98
N PRO A 176 6.29 -13.09 -11.41
CA PRO A 176 7.06 -13.47 -12.58
C PRO A 176 7.88 -14.73 -12.27
N LYS A 177 8.00 -15.65 -13.23
CA LYS A 177 8.63 -16.97 -13.01
C LYS A 177 10.03 -16.90 -12.39
N PHE A 178 10.84 -15.91 -12.77
CA PHE A 178 12.20 -15.74 -12.26
C PHE A 178 12.27 -15.33 -10.77
N MET A 179 11.15 -14.90 -10.18
CA MET A 179 11.06 -14.58 -8.75
C MET A 179 10.51 -15.73 -7.91
N ILE A 180 10.17 -16.88 -8.48
CA ILE A 180 9.51 -17.96 -7.73
C ILE A 180 10.54 -18.99 -7.25
N ILE A 181 10.49 -19.34 -5.97
CA ILE A 181 11.22 -20.49 -5.41
C ILE A 181 10.61 -21.77 -5.99
N GLU A 182 11.39 -22.54 -6.75
CA GLU A 182 10.89 -23.74 -7.44
C GLU A 182 10.67 -24.95 -6.53
N SER A 183 11.44 -25.09 -5.44
CA SER A 183 11.43 -26.31 -4.62
C SER A 183 11.74 -26.07 -3.14
N GLY A 184 11.51 -27.09 -2.32
CA GLY A 184 11.74 -27.07 -0.88
C GLY A 184 10.53 -26.55 -0.09
N SER A 185 10.72 -26.31 1.20
CA SER A 185 9.64 -25.93 2.12
C SER A 185 9.03 -24.55 1.86
N ARG A 186 9.69 -23.72 1.05
CA ARG A 186 9.24 -22.38 0.62
C ARG A 186 8.86 -22.32 -0.86
N ALA A 187 8.67 -23.47 -1.52
CA ALA A 187 8.28 -23.52 -2.92
C ALA A 187 7.01 -22.70 -3.18
N GLY A 188 7.00 -21.94 -4.28
CA GLY A 188 5.93 -21.00 -4.62
C GLY A 188 6.12 -19.58 -4.03
N GLY A 189 6.95 -19.43 -2.99
CA GLY A 189 7.32 -18.13 -2.42
C GLY A 189 8.20 -17.29 -3.34
N ALA A 190 8.33 -15.99 -3.03
CA ALA A 190 9.28 -15.12 -3.72
C ALA A 190 10.73 -15.51 -3.36
N LEU A 191 11.65 -15.38 -4.32
CA LEU A 191 13.06 -15.77 -4.22
C LEU A 191 13.87 -14.62 -3.61
N PRO A 192 14.28 -14.69 -2.32
CA PRO A 192 14.98 -13.60 -1.66
C PRO A 192 16.44 -13.53 -2.08
N THR A 193 17.06 -12.36 -1.91
CA THR A 193 18.50 -12.19 -2.10
C THR A 193 19.32 -13.07 -1.15
N TYR A 194 18.82 -13.22 0.09
CA TYR A 194 19.45 -14.01 1.15
C TYR A 194 18.45 -14.98 1.79
N MET A 195 18.95 -16.16 2.18
CA MET A 195 18.24 -17.09 3.05
C MET A 195 19.05 -17.30 4.33
N GLY A 196 18.64 -16.62 5.40
CA GLY A 196 19.48 -16.48 6.59
C GLY A 196 20.75 -15.70 6.24
N SER A 197 21.92 -16.26 6.57
CA SER A 197 23.21 -15.67 6.21
C SER A 197 23.70 -16.02 4.81
N LYS A 198 23.01 -16.92 4.09
CA LYS A 198 23.43 -17.41 2.78
C LYS A 198 22.88 -16.52 1.67
N TYR A 199 23.78 -15.96 0.85
CA TYR A 199 23.38 -15.32 -0.42
C TYR A 199 22.90 -16.38 -1.40
N ILE A 200 21.72 -16.16 -2.00
CA ILE A 200 21.14 -17.08 -2.99
C ILE A 200 20.82 -16.40 -4.33
N GLY A 201 21.07 -15.10 -4.46
CA GLY A 201 20.96 -14.37 -5.73
C GLY A 201 19.54 -14.06 -6.19
N GLY A 202 18.55 -14.15 -5.30
CA GLY A 202 17.19 -13.68 -5.58
C GLY A 202 17.03 -12.17 -5.58
N TYR A 203 15.78 -11.73 -5.69
CA TYR A 203 15.38 -10.34 -5.88
C TYR A 203 14.66 -9.77 -4.65
N SER A 204 13.77 -10.55 -4.03
CA SER A 204 12.90 -10.13 -2.93
C SER A 204 12.24 -11.36 -2.27
N ASP A 205 12.03 -11.33 -0.96
CA ASP A 205 11.15 -12.27 -0.22
C ASP A 205 9.67 -11.94 -0.36
N HIS A 206 9.33 -10.80 -0.96
CA HIS A 206 7.97 -10.36 -1.26
C HIS A 206 7.75 -10.30 -2.77
N PHE A 207 6.55 -10.68 -3.22
CA PHE A 207 6.09 -10.38 -4.58
C PHE A 207 5.62 -8.93 -4.69
N PRO A 208 5.93 -8.23 -5.80
CA PRO A 208 5.36 -6.91 -6.06
C PRO A 208 3.84 -6.96 -6.17
N VAL A 209 3.18 -5.86 -5.83
CA VAL A 209 1.76 -5.65 -6.09
C VAL A 209 1.59 -4.51 -7.09
N GLY A 210 0.54 -4.59 -7.91
CA GLY A 210 0.24 -3.62 -8.96
C GLY A 210 -1.23 -3.27 -8.99
N ALA A 211 -1.55 -2.08 -9.47
CA ALA A 211 -2.90 -1.61 -9.78
C ALA A 211 -2.81 -0.65 -10.97
N ARG A 212 -3.86 -0.60 -11.80
CA ARG A 212 -3.93 0.30 -12.95
C ARG A 212 -4.95 1.40 -12.71
N PHE A 213 -4.66 2.57 -13.26
CA PHE A 213 -5.49 3.76 -13.17
C PHE A 213 -5.58 4.40 -14.55
N TYR A 214 -6.70 5.07 -14.84
CA TYR A 214 -6.93 5.73 -16.11
C TYR A 214 -7.59 7.09 -15.91
N PHE A 215 -7.22 8.06 -16.75
CA PHE A 215 -7.95 9.31 -16.83
C PHE A 215 -9.13 9.13 -17.77
N LYS A 216 -10.35 9.45 -17.30
CA LYS A 216 -11.52 9.56 -18.17
C LYS A 216 -11.28 10.68 -19.17
N THR A 217 -11.40 10.34 -20.44
CA THR A 217 -11.56 11.34 -21.49
C THR A 217 -12.93 11.97 -21.34
N GLU A 218 -12.99 13.31 -21.28
CA GLU A 218 -14.27 14.02 -21.34
C GLU A 218 -15.05 13.50 -22.56
N LYS A 219 -16.23 12.94 -22.32
CA LYS A 219 -17.18 12.72 -23.42
C LYS A 219 -17.71 14.11 -23.79
N ASN A 220 -17.32 14.60 -24.97
CA ASN A 220 -18.03 15.68 -25.64
C ASN A 220 -19.52 15.33 -25.78
#